data_AF-A0A1V3WWF8-F1
#
_entry.id   AF-A0A1V3WWF8-F1
#
_cell.length_a   1.000
_cell.length_b   1.000
_cell.length_c   1.000
_cell.angle_alpha   90.00
_cell.angle_beta   90.00
_cell.angle_gamma   90.00
#
_symmetry.space_group_name_H-M   'P 1'
#
loop_
_entity.id
_entity.type
_entity.pdbx_description
1 polymer ?
#
loop_
_entity_poly.entity_id
_entity_poly.type
_entity_poly.pdbx_seq_one_letter_code
_entity_poly.pdbx_strand_id
1 'polypeptide(L)'
;MSHTEIEVLSRAHRLFDGSGLSGLPPTLNVETAHHEQLLHRAAGLNIDASRGRYERRATDGRDALLSAARTDASVAAVIADAHRDRDRARRVTGSIVEQARADAAVTPATPMAQREAIRRRVARLRAQQAHVLSARLRARRHRAALRALWYRMSRYGNRATGARAGIAVRAALSRLGCPYVWGATGPGQFDCSGLVQWAYAQAGIQLERTTYQQIRDGIAVPRSQVRPGDLVFPHPGHVQLAIGNNLVVEAPYSGASVRVSRLGSDVQIRRPL
;
A
#
# COMPACT_ATOMS: atom_id res chain seq x y z
N MET A 1 47.09 12.88 -11.62
CA MET A 1 46.84 11.72 -10.74
C MET A 1 48.02 11.64 -9.78
N SER A 2 47.81 11.87 -8.49
CA SER A 2 48.92 12.06 -7.55
C SER A 2 49.53 10.73 -7.12
N HIS A 3 50.84 10.72 -6.91
CA HIS A 3 51.63 9.57 -6.45
C HIS A 3 51.09 8.95 -5.15
N THR A 4 50.38 9.75 -4.35
CA THR A 4 49.70 9.40 -3.10
C THR A 4 48.44 8.55 -3.29
N GLU A 5 47.67 8.72 -4.37
CA GLU A 5 46.49 7.87 -4.63
C GLU A 5 46.89 6.46 -5.04
N ILE A 6 47.96 6.32 -5.83
CA ILE A 6 48.51 5.02 -6.24
C ILE A 6 49.11 4.29 -5.03
N GLU A 7 49.76 5.00 -4.10
CA GLU A 7 50.25 4.40 -2.86
C GLU A 7 49.13 3.91 -1.93
N VAL A 8 48.04 4.67 -1.78
CA VAL A 8 46.91 4.27 -0.93
C VAL A 8 46.19 3.05 -1.50
N LEU A 9 45.97 3.02 -2.82
CA LEU A 9 45.36 1.88 -3.50
C LEU A 9 46.27 0.64 -3.48
N SER A 10 47.59 0.82 -3.64
CA SER A 10 48.57 -0.29 -3.56
C SER A 10 48.80 -0.81 -2.15
N ARG A 11 48.55 0.02 -1.12
CA ARG A 11 48.63 -0.37 0.29
C ARG A 11 47.36 -1.10 0.73
N ALA A 12 46.20 -0.70 0.22
CA ALA A 12 44.93 -1.42 0.41
C ALA A 12 44.93 -2.80 -0.28
N HIS A 13 45.57 -2.92 -1.45
CA HIS A 13 45.69 -4.19 -2.16
C HIS A 13 46.59 -5.20 -1.44
N ARG A 14 47.70 -4.74 -0.84
CA ARG A 14 48.64 -5.60 -0.08
C ARG A 14 48.08 -6.17 1.22
N LEU A 15 46.98 -5.62 1.74
CA LEU A 15 46.29 -6.16 2.92
C LEU A 15 45.52 -7.47 2.65
N PHE A 16 45.33 -7.85 1.38
CA PHE A 16 44.61 -9.07 0.99
C PHE A 16 45.50 -10.19 0.46
N ASP A 17 46.81 -9.95 0.34
CA ASP A 17 47.76 -10.94 -0.16
C ASP A 17 48.52 -11.55 1.02
N GLY A 18 47.99 -12.67 1.54
CA GLY A 18 48.43 -13.33 2.77
C GLY A 18 49.81 -14.00 2.66
N SER A 19 50.86 -13.23 2.37
CA SER A 19 52.22 -13.74 2.18
C SER A 19 53.20 -13.00 3.09
N GLY A 20 53.70 -13.70 4.12
CA GLY A 20 55.01 -13.42 4.72
C GLY A 20 55.00 -12.86 6.15
N LEU A 21 54.87 -13.73 7.15
CA LEU A 21 55.40 -13.49 8.50
C LEU A 21 56.75 -14.22 8.64
N SER A 22 57.84 -13.47 8.80
CA SER A 22 59.11 -13.93 9.42
C SER A 22 60.00 -12.73 9.79
N GLY A 23 60.31 -12.57 11.09
CA GLY A 23 61.40 -11.71 11.62
C GLY A 23 61.00 -10.71 12.72
N LEU A 24 61.41 -10.95 13.98
CA LEU A 24 61.13 -10.13 15.19
C LEU A 24 62.02 -8.86 15.36
N PRO A 25 61.68 -7.93 16.29
CA PRO A 25 62.26 -6.59 16.47
C PRO A 25 63.27 -6.46 17.65
N PRO A 26 63.92 -5.29 17.83
CA PRO A 26 63.70 -4.47 19.03
C PRO A 26 63.66 -2.96 18.70
N THR A 27 63.07 -2.00 19.42
CA THR A 27 62.31 -1.92 20.68
C THR A 27 61.67 -0.53 20.69
N LEU A 28 60.37 -0.45 20.98
CA LEU A 28 59.78 0.67 21.71
C LEU A 28 58.87 0.03 22.76
N ASN A 29 59.44 -0.19 23.93
CA ASN A 29 58.69 -0.47 25.13
C ASN A 29 58.01 0.82 25.57
N VAL A 30 56.69 0.87 25.41
CA VAL A 30 55.67 1.19 26.43
C VAL A 30 54.33 1.16 25.68
N GLU A 31 53.36 0.42 26.23
CA GLU A 31 51.93 0.31 25.81
C GLU A 31 51.46 -0.72 24.77
N THR A 32 52.27 -1.64 24.24
CA THR A 32 51.75 -2.71 23.37
C THR A 32 50.93 -3.77 24.10
N ALA A 33 51.28 -4.10 25.35
CA ALA A 33 50.48 -5.02 26.17
C ALA A 33 49.09 -4.45 26.52
N HIS A 34 48.98 -3.13 26.68
CA HIS A 34 47.69 -2.48 26.94
C HIS A 34 46.83 -2.44 25.65
N HIS A 35 47.45 -2.21 24.50
CA HIS A 35 46.77 -2.16 23.20
C HIS A 35 46.34 -3.54 22.70
N GLU A 36 47.12 -4.60 22.89
CA GLU A 36 46.68 -5.98 22.56
C GLU A 36 45.56 -6.45 23.48
N GLN A 37 45.61 -6.12 24.77
CA GLN A 37 44.55 -6.45 25.72
C GLN A 37 43.28 -5.62 25.47
N LEU A 38 43.42 -4.37 24.99
CA LEU A 38 42.32 -3.53 24.52
C LEU A 38 41.77 -3.96 23.16
N LEU A 39 42.59 -4.46 22.24
CA LEU A 39 42.18 -4.99 20.94
C LEU A 39 41.50 -6.36 21.09
N HIS A 40 41.99 -7.24 21.98
CA HIS A 40 41.29 -8.47 22.34
C HIS A 40 40.01 -8.21 23.16
N ARG A 41 40.00 -7.20 24.05
CA ARG A 41 38.74 -6.72 24.68
C ARG A 41 37.80 -6.10 23.66
N ALA A 42 38.27 -5.30 22.71
CA ALA A 42 37.43 -4.63 21.70
C ALA A 42 36.88 -5.60 20.65
N ALA A 43 37.69 -6.58 20.23
CA ALA A 43 37.27 -7.68 19.36
C ALA A 43 36.28 -8.62 20.07
N GLY A 44 36.47 -8.87 21.37
CA GLY A 44 35.58 -9.70 22.20
C GLY A 44 34.30 -9.02 22.67
N LEU A 45 34.27 -7.68 22.77
CA LEU A 45 33.12 -6.94 23.35
C LEU A 45 32.08 -6.47 22.33
N ASN A 46 32.32 -6.55 21.01
CA ASN A 46 31.42 -5.86 20.09
C ASN A 46 31.07 -6.56 18.78
N ILE A 47 31.66 -7.68 18.35
CA ILE A 47 31.22 -8.30 17.09
C ILE A 47 29.92 -9.08 17.29
N ASP A 48 29.86 -10.01 18.24
CA ASP A 48 28.62 -10.77 18.50
C ASP A 48 27.54 -9.94 19.17
N ALA A 49 27.93 -8.97 20.01
CA ALA A 49 26.99 -8.03 20.62
C ALA A 49 26.44 -7.01 19.61
N SER A 50 27.26 -6.48 18.68
CA SER A 50 26.77 -5.60 17.60
C SER A 50 25.97 -6.37 16.54
N ARG A 51 26.40 -7.58 16.18
CA ARG A 51 25.67 -8.50 15.32
C ARG A 51 24.33 -8.86 15.93
N GLY A 52 24.29 -9.25 17.21
CA GLY A 52 23.03 -9.50 17.92
C GLY A 52 22.15 -8.26 18.06
N ARG A 53 22.72 -7.05 18.25
CA ARG A 53 21.95 -5.79 18.23
C ARG A 53 21.40 -5.47 16.84
N TYR A 54 22.17 -5.70 15.78
CA TYR A 54 21.75 -5.52 14.40
C TYR A 54 20.66 -6.51 14.02
N GLU A 55 20.84 -7.80 14.33
CA GLU A 55 19.87 -8.86 14.09
C GLU A 55 18.55 -8.58 14.82
N ARG A 56 18.59 -8.17 16.08
CA ARG A 56 17.40 -7.71 16.83
C ARG A 56 16.74 -6.51 16.17
N ARG A 57 17.50 -5.45 15.84
CA ARG A 57 16.94 -4.25 15.19
C ARG A 57 16.35 -4.52 13.80
N ALA A 58 16.96 -5.44 13.05
CA ALA A 58 16.46 -5.91 11.75
C ALA A 58 15.17 -6.74 11.92
N THR A 59 15.09 -7.55 12.98
CA THR A 59 13.91 -8.36 13.32
C THR A 59 12.76 -7.47 13.80
N ASP A 60 13.02 -6.57 14.75
CA ASP A 60 12.05 -5.56 15.22
C ASP A 60 11.55 -4.68 14.06
N GLY A 61 12.47 -4.28 13.17
CA GLY A 61 12.13 -3.56 11.95
C GLY A 61 11.21 -4.37 11.04
N ARG A 62 11.54 -5.64 10.79
CA ARG A 62 10.71 -6.56 9.99
C ARG A 62 9.32 -6.73 10.60
N ASP A 63 9.23 -6.93 11.92
CA ASP A 63 7.95 -7.14 12.60
C ASP A 63 7.08 -5.89 12.59
N ALA A 64 7.68 -4.71 12.74
CA ALA A 64 6.99 -3.44 12.58
C ALA A 64 6.44 -3.27 11.15
N LEU A 65 7.24 -3.60 10.12
CA LEU A 65 6.81 -3.56 8.71
C LEU A 65 5.66 -4.51 8.43
N LEU A 66 5.73 -5.75 8.94
CA LEU A 66 4.66 -6.73 8.79
C LEU A 66 3.37 -6.29 9.50
N SER A 67 3.49 -5.70 10.69
CA SER A 67 2.36 -5.17 11.45
C SER A 67 1.69 -3.98 10.73
N ALA A 68 2.50 -3.08 10.17
CA ALA A 68 2.00 -1.96 9.36
C ALA A 68 1.28 -2.47 8.11
N ALA A 69 1.88 -3.40 7.36
CA ALA A 69 1.28 -3.99 6.16
C ALA A 69 -0.06 -4.68 6.48
N ARG A 70 -0.16 -5.42 7.59
CA ARG A 70 -1.43 -6.02 8.06
C ARG A 70 -2.49 -4.96 8.37
N THR A 71 -2.08 -3.82 8.93
CA THR A 71 -3.00 -2.74 9.25
C THR A 71 -3.47 -1.99 8.01
N ASP A 72 -2.59 -1.69 7.07
CA ASP A 72 -2.96 -1.10 5.78
C ASP A 72 -3.90 -2.03 5.00
N ALA A 73 -3.64 -3.34 5.00
CA ALA A 73 -4.55 -4.34 4.41
C ALA A 73 -5.92 -4.38 5.10
N SER A 74 -5.96 -4.22 6.43
CA SER A 74 -7.22 -4.14 7.18
C SER A 74 -8.01 -2.88 6.83
N VAL A 75 -7.33 -1.73 6.71
CA VAL A 75 -7.94 -0.46 6.28
C VAL A 75 -8.51 -0.62 4.87
N ALA A 76 -7.73 -1.18 3.95
CA ALA A 76 -8.14 -1.43 2.59
C ALA A 76 -9.38 -2.33 2.50
N ALA A 77 -9.44 -3.39 3.32
CA ALA A 77 -10.59 -4.29 3.38
C ALA A 77 -11.87 -3.57 3.84
N VAL A 78 -11.80 -2.80 4.92
CA VAL A 78 -12.96 -2.04 5.45
C VAL A 78 -13.46 -1.03 4.42
N ILE A 79 -12.54 -0.33 3.76
CA ILE A 79 -12.88 0.61 2.70
C ILE A 79 -13.55 -0.12 1.52
N ALA A 80 -12.99 -1.24 1.07
CA ALA A 80 -13.54 -2.03 -0.02
C ALA A 80 -14.95 -2.55 0.30
N ASP A 81 -15.21 -3.00 1.53
CA ASP A 81 -16.55 -3.38 2.00
C ASP A 81 -17.52 -2.19 1.98
N ALA A 82 -17.10 -1.02 2.44
CA ALA A 82 -17.92 0.19 2.41
C ALA A 82 -18.35 0.56 0.98
N HIS A 83 -17.47 0.39 0.00
CA HIS A 83 -17.80 0.59 -1.41
C HIS A 83 -18.78 -0.44 -1.95
N ARG A 84 -18.56 -1.74 -1.66
CA ARG A 84 -19.51 -2.80 -2.04
C ARG A 84 -20.91 -2.53 -1.48
N ASP A 85 -20.99 -2.09 -0.23
CA ASP A 85 -22.25 -1.72 0.42
C ASP A 85 -22.91 -0.51 -0.25
N ARG A 86 -22.11 0.51 -0.61
CA ARG A 86 -22.59 1.68 -1.35
C ARG A 86 -23.14 1.30 -2.72
N ASP A 87 -22.43 0.48 -3.48
CA ASP A 87 -22.85 0.06 -4.82
C ASP A 87 -24.10 -0.81 -4.77
N ARG A 88 -24.16 -1.72 -3.80
CA ARG A 88 -25.38 -2.49 -3.51
C ARG A 88 -26.54 -1.54 -3.20
N ALA A 89 -26.30 -0.53 -2.36
CA ALA A 89 -27.34 0.42 -2.00
C ALA A 89 -27.84 1.22 -3.19
N ARG A 90 -26.93 1.71 -4.03
CA ARG A 90 -27.25 2.43 -5.27
C ARG A 90 -28.11 1.57 -6.21
N ARG A 91 -27.73 0.30 -6.43
CA ARG A 91 -28.50 -0.62 -7.29
C ARG A 91 -29.91 -0.85 -6.77
N VAL A 92 -30.06 -1.14 -5.47
CA VAL A 92 -31.38 -1.39 -4.86
C VAL A 92 -32.27 -0.15 -4.92
N THR A 93 -31.72 1.04 -4.61
CA THR A 93 -32.50 2.28 -4.74
C THR A 93 -32.85 2.58 -6.20
N GLY A 94 -31.96 2.27 -7.15
CA GLY A 94 -32.22 2.42 -8.58
C GLY A 94 -33.39 1.55 -9.03
N SER A 95 -33.40 0.26 -8.66
CA SER A 95 -34.49 -0.65 -9.04
C SER A 95 -35.84 -0.24 -8.44
N ILE A 96 -35.86 0.30 -7.21
CA ILE A 96 -37.09 0.82 -6.59
C ILE A 96 -37.62 2.03 -7.35
N VAL A 97 -36.73 2.94 -7.81
CA VAL A 97 -37.12 4.11 -8.61
C VAL A 97 -37.65 3.67 -9.98
N GLU A 98 -37.02 2.70 -10.63
CA GLU A 98 -37.51 2.13 -11.89
C GLU A 98 -38.89 1.49 -11.74
N GLN A 99 -39.09 0.68 -10.69
CA GLN A 99 -40.41 0.11 -10.37
C GLN A 99 -41.46 1.19 -10.09
N ALA A 100 -41.08 2.27 -9.40
CA ALA A 100 -41.99 3.37 -9.12
C ALA A 100 -42.38 4.14 -10.40
N ARG A 101 -41.44 4.31 -11.34
CA ARG A 101 -41.72 4.91 -12.67
C ARG A 101 -42.64 4.03 -13.50
N ALA A 102 -42.42 2.71 -13.51
CA ALA A 102 -43.27 1.76 -14.22
C ALA A 102 -44.72 1.78 -13.69
N ASP A 103 -44.91 1.79 -12.37
CA ASP A 103 -46.24 1.86 -11.77
C ASP A 103 -46.94 3.20 -11.99
N ALA A 104 -46.20 4.31 -12.01
CA ALA A 104 -46.77 5.63 -12.27
C ALA A 104 -47.28 5.79 -13.70
N ALA A 105 -46.78 4.97 -14.65
CA ALA A 105 -47.25 4.96 -16.03
C ALA A 105 -48.60 4.25 -16.20
N VAL A 106 -49.08 3.51 -15.19
CA VAL A 106 -50.35 2.77 -15.24
C VAL A 106 -51.42 3.51 -14.44
N THR A 107 -52.43 4.06 -15.11
CA THR A 107 -53.60 4.68 -14.45
C THR A 107 -54.58 3.58 -14.01
N PRO A 108 -54.85 3.40 -12.71
CA PRO A 108 -55.77 2.37 -12.26
C PRO A 108 -57.22 2.69 -12.67
N ALA A 109 -57.84 1.82 -13.46
CA ALA A 109 -59.19 2.01 -13.99
C ALA A 109 -60.31 1.64 -13.01
N THR A 110 -60.01 0.94 -11.91
CA THR A 110 -61.01 0.46 -10.94
C THR A 110 -60.63 0.83 -9.49
N PRO A 111 -61.62 0.98 -8.59
CA PRO A 111 -61.35 1.23 -7.16
C PRO A 111 -60.47 0.15 -6.51
N MET A 112 -60.64 -1.12 -6.92
CA MET A 112 -59.78 -2.21 -6.46
C MET A 112 -58.33 -2.05 -6.95
N ALA A 113 -58.13 -1.70 -8.22
CA ALA A 113 -56.80 -1.44 -8.78
C ALA A 113 -56.11 -0.25 -8.08
N GLN A 114 -56.88 0.80 -7.75
CA GLN A 114 -56.36 1.95 -7.00
C GLN A 114 -55.90 1.56 -5.59
N ARG A 115 -56.69 0.73 -4.88
CA ARG A 115 -56.32 0.23 -3.54
C ARG A 115 -55.06 -0.62 -3.58
N GLU A 116 -54.91 -1.47 -4.59
CA GLU A 116 -53.73 -2.30 -4.78
C GLU A 116 -52.48 -1.46 -5.13
N ALA A 117 -52.63 -0.45 -6.00
CA ALA A 117 -51.55 0.49 -6.31
C ALA A 117 -51.04 1.23 -5.06
N ILE A 118 -51.95 1.67 -4.18
CA ILE A 118 -51.60 2.27 -2.90
C ILE A 118 -50.85 1.28 -2.00
N ARG A 119 -51.31 0.03 -1.88
CA ARG A 119 -50.63 -1.02 -1.09
C ARG A 119 -49.20 -1.25 -1.58
N ARG A 120 -49.00 -1.39 -2.90
CA ARG A 120 -47.66 -1.56 -3.50
C ARG A 120 -46.77 -0.34 -3.26
N ARG A 121 -47.31 0.87 -3.38
CA ARG A 121 -46.58 2.11 -3.08
C ARG A 121 -46.10 2.16 -1.63
N VAL A 122 -46.97 1.83 -0.68
CA VAL A 122 -46.61 1.77 0.76
C VAL A 122 -45.55 0.69 1.01
N ALA A 123 -45.69 -0.50 0.43
CA ALA A 123 -44.70 -1.57 0.55
C ALA A 123 -43.32 -1.14 0.03
N ARG A 124 -43.26 -0.46 -1.13
CA ARG A 124 -42.00 0.08 -1.67
C ARG A 124 -41.36 1.13 -0.78
N LEU A 125 -42.15 2.09 -0.27
CA LEU A 125 -41.62 3.12 0.63
C LEU A 125 -41.02 2.51 1.91
N ARG A 126 -41.69 1.50 2.47
CA ARG A 126 -41.17 0.73 3.63
C ARG A 126 -39.88 -0.01 3.28
N ALA A 127 -39.83 -0.68 2.13
CA ALA A 127 -38.64 -1.38 1.66
C ALA A 127 -37.46 -0.41 1.44
N GLN A 128 -37.72 0.76 0.83
CA GLN A 128 -36.72 1.81 0.63
C GLN A 128 -36.21 2.35 1.97
N GLN A 129 -37.10 2.66 2.92
CA GLN A 129 -36.72 3.14 4.24
C GLN A 129 -35.87 2.12 4.99
N ALA A 130 -36.28 0.85 5.02
CA ALA A 130 -35.51 -0.24 5.63
C ALA A 130 -34.12 -0.36 4.99
N HIS A 131 -34.04 -0.24 3.66
CA HIS A 131 -32.79 -0.31 2.94
C HIS A 131 -31.85 0.85 3.30
N VAL A 132 -32.35 2.10 3.29
CA VAL A 132 -31.58 3.30 3.65
C VAL A 132 -31.07 3.23 5.09
N LEU A 133 -31.90 2.77 6.03
CA LEU A 133 -31.49 2.57 7.43
C LEU A 133 -30.39 1.51 7.54
N SER A 134 -30.53 0.38 6.85
CA SER A 134 -29.51 -0.66 6.83
C SER A 134 -28.18 -0.17 6.24
N ALA A 135 -28.22 0.63 5.17
CA ALA A 135 -27.05 1.20 4.53
C ALA A 135 -26.35 2.22 5.45
N ARG A 136 -27.12 3.05 6.16
CA ARG A 136 -26.60 3.98 7.18
C ARG A 136 -25.90 3.25 8.32
N LEU A 137 -26.50 2.16 8.83
CA LEU A 137 -25.90 1.35 9.89
C LEU A 137 -24.58 0.72 9.45
N ARG A 138 -24.53 0.13 8.24
CA ARG A 138 -23.28 -0.42 7.66
C ARG A 138 -22.21 0.66 7.49
N ALA A 139 -22.56 1.82 6.94
CA ALA A 139 -21.63 2.94 6.79
C ALA A 139 -21.06 3.43 8.14
N ARG A 140 -21.87 3.48 9.20
CA ARG A 140 -21.42 3.81 10.56
C ARG A 140 -20.43 2.78 11.10
N ARG A 141 -20.68 1.49 10.89
CA ARG A 141 -19.77 0.40 11.29
C ARG A 141 -18.42 0.51 10.59
N HIS A 142 -18.42 0.73 9.27
CA HIS A 142 -17.18 0.95 8.51
C HIS A 142 -16.40 2.15 9.03
N ARG A 143 -17.08 3.28 9.30
CA ARG A 143 -16.44 4.47 9.85
C ARG A 143 -15.84 4.23 11.24
N ALA A 144 -16.50 3.43 12.08
CA ALA A 144 -15.98 3.04 13.39
C ALA A 144 -14.76 2.12 13.27
N ALA A 145 -14.82 1.12 12.39
CA ALA A 145 -13.70 0.21 12.11
C ALA A 145 -12.48 0.97 11.59
N LEU A 146 -12.68 1.92 10.67
CA LEU A 146 -11.59 2.78 10.19
C LEU A 146 -10.98 3.60 11.33
N ARG A 147 -11.79 4.25 12.17
CA ARG A 147 -11.28 5.02 13.32
C ARG A 147 -10.44 4.17 14.27
N ALA A 148 -10.88 2.95 14.57
CA ALA A 148 -10.13 2.02 15.40
C ALA A 148 -8.77 1.65 14.78
N LEU A 149 -8.74 1.41 13.47
CA LEU A 149 -7.50 1.13 12.73
C LEU A 149 -6.56 2.35 12.71
N TRP A 150 -7.08 3.56 12.47
CA TRP A 150 -6.30 4.80 12.54
C TRP A 150 -5.71 5.02 13.94
N TYR A 151 -6.48 4.81 15.00
CA TYR A 151 -5.99 4.89 16.38
C TYR A 151 -4.88 3.88 16.67
N ARG A 152 -4.99 2.65 16.13
CA ARG A 152 -3.94 1.64 16.23
C ARG A 152 -2.66 2.11 15.52
N MET A 153 -2.77 2.69 14.32
CA MET A 153 -1.62 3.16 13.55
C MET A 153 -0.89 4.34 14.17
N SER A 154 -1.62 5.33 14.71
CA SER A 154 -1.02 6.52 15.34
C SER A 154 -0.14 6.18 16.54
N ARG A 155 -0.33 5.01 17.16
CA ARG A 155 0.52 4.52 18.27
C ARG A 155 1.82 3.83 17.81
N TYR A 156 1.99 3.52 16.52
CA TYR A 156 3.18 2.82 15.97
C TYR A 156 4.01 3.68 15.00
N GLY A 157 3.75 4.99 14.93
CA GLY A 157 4.36 5.88 13.95
C GLY A 157 5.85 6.13 14.18
N ASN A 158 6.70 5.48 13.38
CA ASN A 158 7.82 6.06 12.60
C ASN A 158 9.02 5.10 12.50
N ARG A 159 8.96 4.08 11.62
CA ARG A 159 10.15 3.35 11.15
C ARG A 159 10.07 3.05 9.65
N ALA A 160 11.22 3.31 9.00
CA ALA A 160 11.55 3.42 7.58
C ALA A 160 10.91 2.43 6.58
N THR A 161 10.81 2.89 5.32
CA THR A 161 10.40 2.21 4.05
C THR A 161 9.00 1.60 3.97
N GLY A 162 8.57 0.72 4.88
CA GLY A 162 7.16 0.28 4.89
C GLY A 162 6.19 1.38 5.28
N ALA A 163 6.68 2.41 5.96
CA ALA A 163 5.93 3.65 6.18
C ALA A 163 5.55 4.33 4.85
N ARG A 164 6.44 4.35 3.84
CA ARG A 164 6.20 5.01 2.55
C ARG A 164 5.16 4.25 1.71
N ALA A 165 5.33 2.94 1.57
CA ALA A 165 4.35 2.09 0.91
C ALA A 165 2.95 2.22 1.55
N GLY A 166 2.90 2.24 2.89
CA GLY A 166 1.65 2.48 3.61
C GLY A 166 1.05 3.86 3.37
N ILE A 167 1.87 4.92 3.31
CA ILE A 167 1.40 6.28 2.96
C ILE A 167 0.79 6.27 1.56
N ALA A 168 1.46 5.65 0.58
CA ALA A 168 0.96 5.56 -0.79
C ALA A 168 -0.36 4.78 -0.86
N VAL A 169 -0.45 3.62 -0.21
CA VAL A 169 -1.69 2.84 -0.13
C VAL A 169 -2.84 3.66 0.46
N ARG A 170 -2.61 4.36 1.57
CA ARG A 170 -3.65 5.21 2.20
C ARG A 170 -4.03 6.39 1.33
N ALA A 171 -3.06 7.01 0.65
CA ALA A 171 -3.32 8.08 -0.30
C ALA A 171 -4.24 7.60 -1.41
N ALA A 172 -3.90 6.49 -2.09
CA ALA A 172 -4.71 5.91 -3.16
C ALA A 172 -6.11 5.52 -2.68
N LEU A 173 -6.23 4.88 -1.52
CA LEU A 173 -7.53 4.52 -0.91
C LEU A 173 -8.38 5.76 -0.58
N SER A 174 -7.76 6.88 -0.22
CA SER A 174 -8.49 8.13 0.03
C SER A 174 -9.13 8.73 -1.24
N ARG A 175 -8.81 8.21 -2.42
CA ARG A 175 -9.32 8.68 -3.73
C ARG A 175 -10.36 7.76 -4.34
N LEU A 176 -10.81 6.73 -3.63
CA LEU A 176 -11.85 5.86 -4.15
C LEU A 176 -13.13 6.64 -4.48
N GLY A 177 -13.70 6.32 -5.64
CA GLY A 177 -14.83 7.04 -6.20
C GLY A 177 -14.47 8.28 -7.02
N CYS A 178 -13.21 8.74 -7.03
CA CYS A 178 -12.78 9.78 -7.98
C CYS A 178 -12.95 9.29 -9.42
N PRO A 179 -13.41 10.13 -10.36
CA PRO A 179 -13.60 9.74 -11.75
C PRO A 179 -12.27 9.43 -12.45
N TYR A 180 -12.32 8.48 -13.39
CA TYR A 180 -11.24 8.27 -14.34
C TYR A 180 -11.23 9.38 -15.40
N VAL A 181 -10.07 9.98 -15.64
CA VAL A 181 -9.84 10.90 -16.76
C VAL A 181 -8.47 10.59 -17.35
N TRP A 182 -8.40 10.30 -18.65
CA TRP A 182 -7.15 10.03 -19.34
C TRP A 182 -6.18 11.20 -19.17
N GLY A 183 -4.94 10.92 -18.74
CA GLY A 183 -3.94 11.96 -18.52
C GLY A 183 -4.01 12.65 -17.15
N ALA A 184 -5.02 12.37 -16.30
CA ALA A 184 -5.15 13.05 -15.02
C ALA A 184 -4.25 12.48 -13.91
N THR A 185 -3.72 13.38 -13.06
CA THR A 185 -2.74 13.09 -12.00
C THR A 185 -3.21 13.53 -10.60
N GLY A 186 -4.51 13.78 -10.41
CA GLY A 186 -5.10 14.12 -9.13
C GLY A 186 -5.24 15.62 -8.83
N PRO A 187 -5.65 15.97 -7.58
CA PRO A 187 -6.07 15.06 -6.51
C PRO A 187 -7.54 14.62 -6.60
N GLY A 188 -8.31 15.14 -7.57
CA GLY A 188 -9.76 14.89 -7.71
C GLY A 188 -10.15 13.90 -8.82
N GLN A 189 -9.25 13.63 -9.77
CA GLN A 189 -9.49 12.82 -10.96
C GLN A 189 -8.16 12.19 -11.42
N PHE A 190 -8.19 10.97 -11.97
CA PHE A 190 -6.98 10.18 -12.18
C PHE A 190 -7.07 9.30 -13.43
N ASP A 191 -5.95 9.06 -14.10
CA ASP A 191 -5.75 7.81 -14.85
C ASP A 191 -5.01 6.77 -14.00
N CYS A 192 -4.77 5.58 -14.56
CA CYS A 192 -4.16 4.46 -13.84
C CYS A 192 -2.79 4.83 -13.25
N SER A 193 -1.87 5.28 -14.09
CA SER A 193 -0.51 5.68 -13.70
C SER A 193 -0.47 6.95 -12.86
N GLY A 194 -1.36 7.91 -13.10
CA GLY A 194 -1.49 9.15 -12.36
C GLY A 194 -2.00 8.93 -10.94
N LEU A 195 -2.88 7.94 -10.72
CA LEU A 195 -3.28 7.54 -9.37
C LEU A 195 -2.08 7.02 -8.56
N VAL A 196 -1.29 6.11 -9.15
CA VAL A 196 -0.17 5.50 -8.43
C VAL A 196 0.97 6.49 -8.22
N GLN A 197 1.27 7.31 -9.23
CA GLN A 197 2.24 8.39 -9.15
C GLN A 197 1.87 9.38 -8.03
N TRP A 198 0.62 9.87 -8.03
CA TRP A 198 0.16 10.82 -7.01
C TRP A 198 0.20 10.21 -5.60
N ALA A 199 -0.18 8.94 -5.47
CA ALA A 199 -0.15 8.22 -4.21
C ALA A 199 1.28 8.13 -3.64
N TYR A 200 2.25 7.75 -4.47
CA TYR A 200 3.66 7.66 -4.07
C TYR A 200 4.30 9.03 -3.83
N ALA A 201 3.86 10.07 -4.54
CA ALA A 201 4.28 11.44 -4.25
C ALA A 201 3.92 11.87 -2.82
N GLN A 202 2.79 11.42 -2.26
CA GLN A 202 2.44 11.65 -0.85
C GLN A 202 3.43 10.98 0.12
N ALA A 203 4.09 9.91 -0.33
CA ALA A 203 5.13 9.18 0.41
C ALA A 203 6.55 9.71 0.14
N GLY A 204 6.68 10.78 -0.65
CA GLY A 204 7.96 11.38 -1.03
C GLY A 204 8.74 10.58 -2.10
N ILE A 205 8.09 9.65 -2.81
CA ILE A 205 8.69 8.90 -3.93
C ILE A 205 8.11 9.44 -5.23
N GLN A 206 9.00 9.90 -6.11
CA GLN A 206 8.65 10.31 -7.46
C GLN A 206 8.64 9.06 -8.35
N LEU A 207 7.48 8.75 -8.92
CA LEU A 207 7.35 7.73 -9.96
C LEU A 207 7.24 8.40 -11.32
N GLU A 208 7.65 7.67 -12.34
CA GLU A 208 7.47 8.12 -13.72
C GLU A 208 5.99 8.23 -14.10
N ARG A 209 5.70 9.03 -15.12
CA ARG A 209 4.31 9.40 -15.42
C ARG A 209 3.50 8.28 -16.06
N THR A 210 4.12 7.47 -16.92
CA THR A 210 3.40 6.50 -17.76
C THR A 210 3.61 5.08 -17.29
N THR A 211 2.66 4.18 -17.58
CA THR A 211 2.79 2.75 -17.23
C THR A 211 4.02 2.11 -17.86
N TYR A 212 4.39 2.51 -19.09
CA TYR A 212 5.58 2.03 -19.81
C TYR A 212 6.90 2.43 -19.13
N GLN A 213 6.90 3.52 -18.38
CA GLN A 213 8.04 3.92 -17.57
C GLN A 213 7.97 3.24 -16.20
N GLN A 214 6.81 3.30 -15.52
CA GLN A 214 6.61 2.73 -14.18
C GLN A 214 6.88 1.23 -14.11
N ILE A 215 6.72 0.48 -15.21
CA ILE A 215 7.08 -0.95 -15.25
C ILE A 215 8.58 -1.18 -15.06
N ARG A 216 9.41 -0.14 -15.07
CA ARG A 216 10.84 -0.17 -14.77
C ARG A 216 11.19 0.50 -13.43
N ASP A 217 10.22 1.09 -12.72
CA ASP A 217 10.45 1.75 -11.45
C ASP A 217 10.65 0.72 -10.33
N GLY A 218 11.82 0.73 -9.70
CA GLY A 218 12.16 -0.17 -8.59
C GLY A 218 12.50 -1.60 -9.01
N ILE A 219 12.27 -2.57 -8.12
CA ILE A 219 12.69 -3.96 -8.31
C ILE A 219 11.56 -4.88 -8.76
N ALA A 220 11.87 -5.90 -9.56
CA ALA A 220 10.91 -6.95 -9.90
C ALA A 220 10.55 -7.79 -8.67
N VAL A 221 9.27 -8.12 -8.52
CA VAL A 221 8.76 -8.94 -7.40
C VAL A 221 7.97 -10.12 -7.96
N PRO A 222 8.23 -11.37 -7.52
CA PRO A 222 7.39 -12.50 -7.89
C PRO A 222 6.02 -12.38 -7.20
N ARG A 223 4.96 -12.87 -7.85
CA ARG A 223 3.58 -12.82 -7.33
C ARG A 223 3.45 -13.33 -5.89
N SER A 224 4.15 -14.40 -5.55
CA SER A 224 4.14 -15.00 -4.20
C SER A 224 4.67 -14.08 -3.10
N GLN A 225 5.39 -13.01 -3.46
CA GLN A 225 5.98 -12.03 -2.56
C GLN A 225 5.35 -10.64 -2.67
N VAL A 226 4.17 -10.54 -3.32
CA VAL A 226 3.44 -9.28 -3.42
C VAL A 226 3.10 -8.73 -2.03
N ARG A 227 3.30 -7.42 -1.86
CA ARG A 227 3.02 -6.70 -0.62
C ARG A 227 2.21 -5.44 -0.91
N PRO A 228 1.47 -4.92 0.10
CA PRO A 228 0.89 -3.58 -0.01
C PRO A 228 1.93 -2.55 -0.43
N GLY A 229 1.60 -1.73 -1.42
CA GLY A 229 2.50 -0.77 -2.04
C GLY A 229 3.09 -1.21 -3.39
N ASP A 230 3.17 -2.51 -3.68
CA ASP A 230 3.74 -2.93 -4.96
C ASP A 230 2.87 -2.45 -6.14
N LEU A 231 3.52 -1.98 -7.22
CA LEU A 231 2.88 -1.69 -8.50
C LEU A 231 2.57 -3.02 -9.19
N VAL A 232 1.35 -3.17 -9.68
CA VAL A 232 0.87 -4.38 -10.35
C VAL A 232 0.43 -4.03 -11.77
N PHE A 233 1.01 -4.71 -12.74
CA PHE A 233 0.75 -4.52 -14.17
C PHE A 233 0.10 -5.79 -14.73
N PRO A 234 -1.24 -5.82 -14.90
CA PRO A 234 -1.91 -6.94 -15.57
C PRO A 234 -1.59 -7.01 -17.07
N HIS A 235 -1.24 -5.88 -17.68
CA HIS A 235 -0.72 -5.76 -19.05
C HIS A 235 0.05 -4.43 -19.18
N PRO A 236 0.82 -4.19 -20.26
CA PRO A 236 1.70 -3.00 -20.37
C PRO A 236 0.97 -1.65 -20.30
N GLY A 237 -0.32 -1.62 -20.68
CA GLY A 237 -1.13 -0.40 -20.75
C GLY A 237 -1.89 -0.06 -19.45
N HIS A 238 -1.73 -0.81 -18.37
CA HIS A 238 -2.45 -0.55 -17.12
C HIS A 238 -1.60 -0.84 -15.89
N VAL A 239 -1.82 -0.05 -14.83
CA VAL A 239 -1.14 -0.19 -13.55
C VAL A 239 -2.12 -0.05 -12.40
N GLN A 240 -1.89 -0.84 -11.37
CA GLN A 240 -2.68 -0.92 -10.16
C GLN A 240 -1.74 -0.85 -8.96
N LEU A 241 -2.24 -0.47 -7.78
CA LEU A 241 -1.46 -0.47 -6.54
C LEU A 241 -1.94 -1.60 -5.64
N ALA A 242 -1.04 -2.50 -5.26
CA ALA A 242 -1.35 -3.58 -4.33
C ALA A 242 -1.70 -3.03 -2.94
N ILE A 243 -2.76 -3.59 -2.34
CA ILE A 243 -3.24 -3.18 -1.00
C ILE A 243 -3.31 -4.35 -0.01
N GLY A 244 -2.80 -5.52 -0.40
CA GLY A 244 -2.82 -6.75 0.40
C GLY A 244 -4.04 -7.65 0.11
N ASN A 245 -4.06 -8.86 0.67
CA ASN A 245 -5.16 -9.82 0.56
C ASN A 245 -5.61 -10.14 -0.89
N ASN A 246 -4.67 -10.19 -1.85
CA ASN A 246 -4.96 -10.32 -3.28
C ASN A 246 -5.91 -9.23 -3.83
N LEU A 247 -5.83 -8.02 -3.27
CA LEU A 247 -6.57 -6.86 -3.72
C LEU A 247 -5.62 -5.77 -4.22
N VAL A 248 -6.15 -4.96 -5.14
CA VAL A 248 -5.50 -3.78 -5.71
C VAL A 248 -6.46 -2.60 -5.73
N VAL A 249 -5.93 -1.39 -5.71
CA VAL A 249 -6.67 -0.16 -6.04
C VAL A 249 -6.25 0.32 -7.42
N GLU A 250 -7.23 0.72 -8.24
CA GLU A 250 -7.01 1.12 -9.63
C GLU A 250 -7.96 2.23 -10.07
N ALA A 251 -7.53 3.01 -11.07
CA ALA A 251 -8.39 3.82 -11.92
C ALA A 251 -8.47 3.11 -13.28
N PRO A 252 -9.56 2.38 -13.60
CA PRO A 252 -9.47 1.31 -14.60
C PRO A 252 -9.64 1.76 -16.05
N TYR A 253 -10.58 2.67 -16.36
CA TYR A 253 -10.87 3.14 -17.72
C TYR A 253 -11.87 4.30 -17.70
N SER A 254 -12.00 5.00 -18.84
CA SER A 254 -12.92 6.13 -19.05
C SER A 254 -14.36 5.78 -18.67
N GLY A 255 -15.00 6.64 -17.88
CA GLY A 255 -16.36 6.43 -17.37
C GLY A 255 -16.46 5.56 -16.11
N ALA A 256 -15.35 4.96 -15.67
CA ALA A 256 -15.27 4.33 -14.35
C ALA A 256 -14.73 5.30 -13.29
N SER A 257 -14.70 4.84 -12.06
CA SER A 257 -14.11 5.55 -10.92
C SER A 257 -13.05 4.69 -10.26
N VAL A 258 -12.16 5.34 -9.50
CA VAL A 258 -11.15 4.68 -8.67
C VAL A 258 -11.86 3.65 -7.77
N ARG A 259 -11.42 2.40 -7.81
CA ARG A 259 -12.08 1.28 -7.12
C ARG A 259 -11.07 0.25 -6.63
N VAL A 260 -11.54 -0.65 -5.77
CA VAL A 260 -10.81 -1.84 -5.36
C VAL A 260 -11.20 -3.02 -6.24
N SER A 261 -10.20 -3.72 -6.75
CA SER A 261 -10.35 -4.90 -7.62
C SER A 261 -9.54 -6.07 -7.09
N ARG A 262 -9.77 -7.27 -7.65
CA ARG A 262 -8.95 -8.45 -7.36
C ARG A 262 -7.64 -8.38 -8.15
N LEU A 263 -6.57 -8.84 -7.52
CA LEU A 263 -5.27 -9.06 -8.14
C LEU A 263 -5.36 -10.27 -9.10
N GLY A 264 -5.30 -10.02 -10.41
CA GLY A 264 -5.31 -11.08 -11.45
C GLY A 264 -4.12 -12.05 -11.32
N SER A 265 -4.21 -13.26 -11.88
CA SER A 265 -3.15 -14.29 -11.78
C SER A 265 -1.86 -13.90 -12.50
N ASP A 266 -2.00 -13.43 -13.74
CA ASP A 266 -0.89 -13.13 -14.65
C ASP A 266 -0.59 -11.64 -14.61
N VAL A 267 0.44 -11.28 -13.84
CA VAL A 267 0.81 -9.90 -13.57
C VAL A 267 2.32 -9.75 -13.50
N GLN A 268 2.83 -8.60 -13.95
CA GLN A 268 4.17 -8.15 -13.59
C GLN A 268 4.08 -7.23 -12.37
N ILE A 269 5.03 -7.35 -11.44
CA ILE A 269 5.00 -6.60 -10.19
C ILE A 269 6.33 -5.89 -9.98
N ARG A 270 6.25 -4.60 -9.62
CA ARG A 270 7.39 -3.76 -9.28
C ARG A 270 7.25 -3.19 -7.87
N ARG A 271 8.36 -3.12 -7.14
CA ARG A 271 8.43 -2.51 -5.81
C ARG A 271 9.31 -1.26 -5.85
N PRO A 272 8.73 -0.06 -5.67
CA PRO A 272 9.49 1.18 -5.53
C PRO A 272 10.40 1.14 -4.30
N LEU A 273 11.55 1.82 -4.38
CA LEU A 273 12.58 1.90 -3.32
C LEU A 273 12.59 3.28 -2.65
#